data_AF-A0A9J6DPZ0-F1
#
_entry.id   AF-A0A9J6DPZ0-F1
#
_cell.length_a   1.000
_cell.length_b   1.000
_cell.length_c   1.000
_cell.angle_alpha   90.00
_cell.angle_beta   90.00
_cell.angle_gamma   90.00
#
_symmetry.space_group_name_H-M   'P 1'
#
loop_
_entity.id
_entity.type
_entity.pdbx_description
1 polymer ?
#
loop_
_entity_poly.entity_id
_entity_poly.type
_entity_poly.pdbx_seq_one_letter_code
_entity_poly.pdbx_strand_id
1 'polypeptide(L)'
;MRKITTCAACLSAFSVKTNTSTAAALTNAKTRGGLTHPTVGIFNLFKHAERRFVDYADWNTVYWDTIDGVLDTYTLTFPCSEHKEVIAQLLHYYVSMRMRQHCQHFNGALKKQSQEKKKLAKLYSS
;
A
#
# COMPACT_ATOMS: atom_id res chain seq x y z
N MET A 1 2.22 18.84 -4.42
CA MET A 1 1.37 17.65 -4.61
C MET A 1 0.18 18.08 -5.47
N ARG A 2 0.06 17.63 -6.72
CA ARG A 2 -1.11 17.97 -7.55
C ARG A 2 -2.33 17.23 -7.00
N LYS A 3 -3.46 17.92 -6.89
CA LYS A 3 -4.74 17.29 -6.56
C LYS A 3 -5.16 16.43 -7.75
N ILE A 4 -5.41 15.14 -7.51
CA ILE A 4 -5.78 14.18 -8.55
C ILE A 4 -7.16 14.53 -9.14
N THR A 5 -8.09 14.97 -8.31
CA THR A 5 -9.41 15.43 -8.74
C THR A 5 -10.00 16.37 -7.70
N THR A 6 -10.88 17.28 -8.14
CA THR A 6 -11.73 18.13 -7.30
C THR A 6 -13.19 17.66 -7.28
N CYS A 7 -13.49 16.55 -7.96
CA CYS A 7 -14.83 15.98 -8.05
C CYS A 7 -15.35 15.54 -6.67
N ALA A 8 -16.46 16.13 -6.23
CA ALA A 8 -17.07 15.82 -4.94
C ALA A 8 -17.49 14.34 -4.81
N ALA A 9 -17.99 13.73 -5.90
CA ALA A 9 -18.36 12.32 -5.94
C ALA A 9 -17.15 11.38 -5.77
N CYS A 10 -16.00 11.75 -6.33
CA CYS A 10 -14.76 11.00 -6.12
C CYS A 10 -14.27 11.12 -4.67
N LEU A 11 -14.28 12.34 -4.14
CA LEU A 11 -13.80 12.60 -2.78
C LEU A 11 -14.64 11.86 -1.72
N SER A 12 -15.97 11.83 -1.89
CA SER A 12 -16.86 11.08 -1.00
C SER A 12 -16.70 9.57 -1.13
N ALA A 13 -16.32 9.07 -2.31
CA ALA A 13 -16.04 7.66 -2.54
C ALA A 13 -14.73 7.18 -1.88
N PHE A 14 -13.85 8.10 -1.50
CA PHE A 14 -12.53 7.76 -0.98
C PHE A 14 -12.40 7.86 0.53
N SER A 15 -13.14 8.78 1.16
CA SER A 15 -13.02 9.04 2.60
C SER A 15 -14.35 8.95 3.31
N VAL A 16 -14.34 8.34 4.49
CA VAL A 16 -15.47 8.39 5.43
C VAL A 16 -15.05 9.23 6.63
N LYS A 17 -15.98 10.02 7.18
CA LYS A 17 -15.70 10.85 8.36
C LYS A 17 -15.35 10.02 9.59
N THR A 18 -15.99 8.87 9.75
CA THR A 18 -15.79 7.95 10.88
C THR A 18 -15.87 6.52 10.37
N ASN A 19 -14.99 5.65 10.88
CA ASN A 19 -15.02 4.23 10.57
C ASN A 19 -14.90 3.45 11.88
N THR A 20 -15.96 2.71 12.23
CA THR A 20 -16.05 1.90 13.45
C THR A 20 -15.62 0.45 13.24
N SER A 21 -15.19 0.09 12.02
CA SER A 21 -14.70 -1.25 11.75
C SER A 21 -13.44 -1.57 12.57
N THR A 22 -13.25 -2.84 12.89
CA THR A 22 -12.02 -3.32 13.56
C THR A 22 -10.76 -2.98 12.77
N ALA A 23 -10.83 -2.97 11.44
CA ALA A 23 -9.74 -2.56 10.56
C ALA A 23 -9.33 -1.09 10.76
N ALA A 24 -10.25 -0.24 11.23
CA ALA A 24 -9.99 1.16 11.54
C ALA A 24 -9.48 1.38 12.97
N ALA A 25 -9.38 0.36 13.82
CA ALA A 25 -8.99 0.50 15.22
C ALA A 25 -7.61 1.16 15.40
N LEU A 26 -6.63 0.77 14.59
CA LEU A 26 -5.29 1.38 14.61
C LEU A 26 -5.32 2.84 14.17
N THR A 27 -6.09 3.15 13.12
CA THR A 27 -6.28 4.52 12.66
C THR A 27 -6.93 5.31 13.80
N ASN A 28 -8.06 4.88 14.34
CA ASN A 28 -8.77 5.49 15.47
C ASN A 28 -7.84 5.76 16.68
N ALA A 29 -6.98 4.81 17.03
CA ALA A 29 -6.04 4.95 18.13
C ALA A 29 -4.91 5.97 17.84
N LYS A 30 -4.49 6.09 16.56
CA LYS A 30 -3.35 6.94 16.15
C LYS A 30 -3.76 8.30 15.59
N THR A 31 -5.01 8.53 15.21
CA THR A 31 -5.39 9.70 14.39
C THR A 31 -5.02 11.01 15.06
N ARG A 32 -5.17 11.12 16.39
CA ARG A 32 -5.21 12.41 17.11
C ARG A 32 -6.11 13.44 16.37
N GLY A 33 -7.12 12.98 15.61
CA GLY A 33 -7.99 13.77 14.74
C GLY A 33 -7.48 14.12 13.33
N GLY A 34 -6.22 13.82 12.97
CA GLY A 34 -5.61 14.26 11.71
C GLY A 34 -5.53 13.23 10.57
N LEU A 35 -5.73 11.94 10.85
CA LEU A 35 -5.69 10.89 9.82
C LEU A 35 -7.08 10.68 9.21
N THR A 36 -7.12 10.48 7.90
CA THR A 36 -8.34 10.15 7.16
C THR A 36 -8.66 8.67 7.24
N HIS A 37 -9.95 8.34 7.29
CA HIS A 37 -10.41 6.96 7.19
C HIS A 37 -10.74 6.61 5.74
N PRO A 38 -10.07 5.62 5.12
CA PRO A 38 -10.46 5.17 3.81
C PRO A 38 -11.86 4.57 3.86
N THR A 39 -12.60 4.70 2.76
CA THR A 39 -13.82 3.90 2.56
C THR A 39 -13.49 2.42 2.56
N VAL A 40 -14.49 1.60 2.92
CA VAL A 40 -14.37 0.14 2.88
C VAL A 40 -13.98 -0.34 1.48
N GLY A 41 -14.49 0.32 0.43
CA GLY A 41 -14.12 0.03 -0.97
C GLY A 41 -12.64 0.22 -1.26
N ILE A 42 -12.05 1.39 -0.92
CA ILE A 42 -10.60 1.61 -1.07
C ILE A 42 -9.83 0.59 -0.24
N PHE A 43 -10.22 0.42 1.02
CA PHE A 43 -9.50 -0.45 1.94
C PHE A 43 -9.42 -1.88 1.39
N ASN A 44 -10.53 -2.39 0.86
CA ASN A 44 -10.58 -3.71 0.24
C ASN A 44 -9.78 -3.78 -1.06
N LEU A 45 -9.80 -2.73 -1.88
CA LEU A 45 -8.96 -2.64 -3.08
C LEU A 45 -7.47 -2.76 -2.72
N PHE A 46 -6.99 -1.96 -1.76
CA PHE A 46 -5.58 -2.02 -1.35
C PHE A 46 -5.23 -3.31 -0.62
N LYS A 47 -6.15 -3.89 0.15
CA LYS A 47 -5.97 -5.21 0.74
C LYS A 47 -5.81 -6.29 -0.32
N HIS A 48 -6.56 -6.20 -1.42
CA HIS A 48 -6.38 -7.10 -2.56
C HIS A 48 -5.06 -6.86 -3.28
N ALA A 49 -4.70 -5.60 -3.52
CA ALA A 49 -3.42 -5.24 -4.11
C ALA A 49 -2.23 -5.72 -3.27
N GLU A 50 -2.28 -5.61 -1.93
CA GLU A 50 -1.23 -6.14 -1.05
C GLU A 50 -1.06 -7.64 -1.20
N ARG A 51 -2.16 -8.40 -1.29
CA ARG A 51 -2.09 -9.86 -1.46
C ARG A 51 -1.37 -10.21 -2.76
N ARG A 52 -1.75 -9.58 -3.87
CA ARG A 52 -1.08 -9.78 -5.17
C ARG A 52 0.37 -9.31 -5.15
N PHE A 53 0.65 -8.19 -4.49
CA PHE A 53 2.01 -7.71 -4.32
C PHE A 53 2.89 -8.73 -3.60
N VAL A 54 2.38 -9.36 -2.52
CA VAL A 54 3.13 -10.39 -1.78
C VAL A 54 3.42 -11.60 -2.64
N ASP A 55 2.47 -12.03 -3.49
CA ASP A 55 2.65 -13.16 -4.41
C ASP A 55 3.82 -12.93 -5.39
N TYR A 56 4.05 -11.68 -5.79
CA TYR A 56 5.04 -11.30 -6.80
C TYR A 56 6.23 -10.49 -6.26
N ALA A 57 6.36 -10.35 -4.94
CA ALA A 57 7.25 -9.35 -4.32
C ALA A 57 8.71 -9.46 -4.76
N ASP A 58 9.18 -10.68 -5.04
CA ASP A 58 10.55 -11.00 -5.43
C ASP A 58 10.75 -11.01 -6.96
N TRP A 59 9.70 -10.73 -7.75
CA TRP A 59 9.77 -10.77 -9.20
C TRP A 59 10.17 -9.42 -9.79
N ASN A 60 10.88 -9.44 -10.91
CA ASN A 60 11.29 -8.21 -11.61
C ASN A 60 10.09 -7.45 -12.21
N THR A 61 9.02 -8.17 -12.52
CA THR A 61 7.79 -7.66 -13.13
C THR A 61 6.68 -7.35 -12.12
N VAL A 62 7.01 -7.37 -10.81
CA VAL A 62 6.08 -7.19 -9.68
C VAL A 62 5.06 -6.07 -9.88
N TYR A 63 5.46 -4.95 -10.48
CA TYR A 63 4.56 -3.83 -10.73
C TYR A 63 3.40 -4.25 -11.64
N TRP A 64 3.71 -4.79 -12.83
CA TRP A 64 2.71 -5.15 -13.83
C TRP A 64 1.89 -6.35 -13.36
N ASP A 65 2.56 -7.38 -12.82
CA ASP A 65 1.88 -8.59 -12.34
C ASP A 65 0.88 -8.29 -11.21
N THR A 66 1.22 -7.33 -10.32
CA THR A 66 0.32 -6.88 -9.26
C THR A 66 -0.90 -6.15 -9.84
N ILE A 67 -0.69 -5.26 -10.81
CA ILE A 67 -1.77 -4.48 -11.44
C ILE A 67 -2.70 -5.43 -12.19
N ASP A 68 -2.16 -6.27 -13.07
CA ASP A 68 -2.91 -7.22 -13.88
C ASP A 68 -3.67 -8.20 -12.97
N GLY A 69 -3.00 -8.75 -11.95
CA GLY A 69 -3.64 -9.64 -10.98
C GLY A 69 -4.77 -8.98 -10.17
N VAL A 70 -4.73 -7.67 -9.95
CA VAL A 70 -5.85 -6.93 -9.34
C VAL A 70 -6.97 -6.73 -10.35
N LEU A 71 -6.66 -6.30 -11.57
CA LEU A 71 -7.66 -6.04 -12.62
C LEU A 71 -8.43 -7.31 -13.02
N ASP A 72 -7.75 -8.46 -13.04
CA ASP A 72 -8.36 -9.74 -13.41
C ASP A 72 -9.27 -10.30 -12.32
N THR A 73 -9.04 -9.96 -11.05
CA THR A 73 -9.69 -10.65 -9.92
C THR A 73 -10.55 -9.76 -9.04
N TYR A 74 -10.49 -8.43 -9.19
CA TYR A 74 -11.24 -7.49 -8.39
C TYR A 74 -12.22 -6.68 -9.23
N THR A 75 -13.51 -6.75 -8.89
CA THR A 75 -14.53 -5.93 -9.54
C THR A 75 -14.43 -4.48 -9.09
N LEU A 76 -13.87 -3.63 -9.95
CA LEU A 76 -13.73 -2.20 -9.69
C LEU A 76 -15.05 -1.45 -9.89
N THR A 77 -15.78 -1.21 -8.79
CA THR A 77 -16.96 -0.33 -8.79
C THR A 77 -16.58 1.06 -8.29
N PHE A 78 -16.73 2.08 -9.14
CA PHE A 78 -16.49 3.48 -8.77
C PHE A 78 -17.72 4.33 -9.08
N PRO A 79 -18.16 5.20 -8.15
CA PRO A 79 -19.40 5.96 -8.33
C PRO A 79 -19.27 7.13 -9.32
N CYS A 80 -18.07 7.47 -9.78
CA CYS A 80 -17.87 8.50 -10.80
C CYS A 80 -17.52 7.88 -12.15
N SER A 81 -18.36 8.13 -13.16
CA SER A 81 -18.15 7.65 -14.53
C SER A 81 -17.07 8.43 -15.29
N GLU A 82 -16.88 9.72 -14.97
CA GLU A 82 -15.95 10.62 -15.65
C GLU A 82 -14.49 10.41 -15.25
N HIS A 83 -14.23 10.08 -13.98
CA HIS A 83 -12.88 10.05 -13.41
C HIS A 83 -12.42 8.62 -13.08
N LYS A 84 -12.66 7.66 -13.99
CA LYS A 84 -12.24 6.26 -13.80
C LYS A 84 -10.72 6.11 -13.67
N GLU A 85 -9.96 7.02 -14.29
CA GLU A 85 -8.50 7.08 -14.21
C GLU A 85 -7.95 7.21 -12.78
N VAL A 86 -8.75 7.71 -11.84
CA VAL A 86 -8.30 7.90 -10.46
C VAL A 86 -7.99 6.56 -9.80
N ILE A 87 -8.71 5.49 -10.12
CA ILE A 87 -8.40 4.15 -9.60
C ILE A 87 -7.03 3.68 -10.09
N ALA A 88 -6.75 3.85 -11.39
CA ALA A 88 -5.47 3.47 -11.96
C ALA A 88 -4.32 4.23 -11.29
N GLN A 89 -4.51 5.53 -11.02
CA GLN A 89 -3.53 6.34 -10.30
C GLN A 89 -3.36 5.89 -8.83
N LEU A 90 -4.44 5.53 -8.15
CA LEU A 90 -4.38 4.98 -6.78
C LEU A 90 -3.59 3.68 -6.74
N LEU A 91 -3.86 2.75 -7.66
CA LEU A 91 -3.14 1.50 -7.76
C LEU A 91 -1.66 1.72 -8.10
N HIS A 92 -1.37 2.57 -9.09
CA HIS A 92 0.00 2.96 -9.43
C HIS A 92 0.76 3.48 -8.21
N TYR A 93 0.14 4.41 -7.47
CA TYR A 93 0.77 5.02 -6.30
C TYR A 93 1.00 3.99 -5.19
N TYR A 94 0.00 3.14 -4.93
CA TYR A 94 0.08 2.09 -3.93
C TYR A 94 1.22 1.10 -4.23
N VAL A 95 1.23 0.51 -5.42
CA VAL A 95 2.22 -0.50 -5.81
C VAL A 95 3.62 0.11 -5.82
N SER A 96 3.80 1.31 -6.40
CA SER A 96 5.08 2.01 -6.42
C SER A 96 5.63 2.29 -5.02
N MET A 97 4.77 2.75 -4.10
CA MET A 97 5.15 2.98 -2.71
C MET A 97 5.47 1.67 -2.00
N ARG A 98 4.71 0.61 -2.27
CA ARG A 98 4.89 -0.69 -1.65
C ARG A 98 6.18 -1.39 -2.07
N MET A 99 6.55 -1.28 -3.35
CA MET A 99 7.87 -1.70 -3.86
C MET A 99 9.00 -1.00 -3.11
N ARG A 100 8.91 0.34 -2.95
CA ARG A 100 9.92 1.12 -2.22
C ARG A 100 10.06 0.64 -0.77
N GLN A 101 8.93 0.42 -0.09
CA GLN A 101 8.92 -0.11 1.28
C GLN A 101 9.54 -1.51 1.35
N HIS A 102 9.23 -2.38 0.39
CA HIS A 102 9.80 -3.73 0.31
C HIS A 102 11.33 -3.66 0.17
N CYS A 103 11.85 -2.88 -0.78
CA CYS A 103 13.29 -2.70 -0.97
C CYS A 103 13.98 -2.12 0.28
N GLN A 104 13.34 -1.16 0.96
CA GLN A 104 13.86 -0.59 2.20
C GLN A 104 13.95 -1.63 3.32
N HIS A 105 12.91 -2.47 3.49
CA HIS A 105 12.93 -3.56 4.46
C HIS A 105 14.01 -4.60 4.13
N PHE A 106 14.08 -5.04 2.88
CA PHE A 106 15.07 -6.02 2.42
C PHE A 106 16.50 -5.52 2.66
N ASN A 107 16.81 -4.30 2.23
CA ASN A 107 18.12 -3.68 2.44
C ASN A 107 18.43 -3.47 3.93
N GLY A 108 17.42 -3.14 4.74
CA GLY A 108 17.55 -3.04 6.19
C GLY A 108 17.91 -4.37 6.84
N ALA A 109 17.33 -5.48 6.37
CA ALA A 109 17.64 -6.83 6.86
C ALA A 109 19.07 -7.25 6.51
N LEU A 110 19.52 -7.00 5.27
CA LEU A 110 20.90 -7.30 4.83
C LEU A 110 21.95 -6.56 5.68
N LYS A 111 21.71 -5.29 6.02
CA LYS A 111 22.61 -4.51 6.89
C LYS A 111 22.77 -5.14 8.28
N LYS A 112 21.68 -5.65 8.87
CA LYS A 112 21.71 -6.33 10.17
C LYS A 112 22.55 -7.61 10.13
N GLN A 113 22.37 -8.44 9.10
CA GLN A 113 23.17 -9.65 8.90
C GLN A 113 24.67 -9.34 8.78
N SER A 114 25.03 -8.28 8.06
CA SER A 114 26.44 -7.85 7.95
C SER A 114 27.02 -7.43 9.31
N GLN A 115 26.24 -6.69 10.11
CA GLN A 115 26.66 -6.28 11.46
C GLN A 115 26.85 -7.48 12.39
N GLU A 116 25.96 -8.47 12.34
CA GLU A 116 26.07 -9.71 13.12
C GLU A 116 27.32 -10.51 12.76
N LYS A 117 27.57 -10.73 11.46
CA LYS A 117 28.79 -11.41 10.99
C LYS A 117 30.07 -10.70 11.44
N LYS A 118 30.08 -9.35 11.41
CA LYS A 118 31.22 -8.56 11.92
C LYS A 118 31.41 -8.71 13.43
N LYS A 119 30.34 -8.79 14.21
CA LYS A 119 30.42 -9.03 15.67
C LYS A 119 30.98 -10.42 15.96
N LEU A 120 30.50 -11.46 15.26
CA LEU A 120 31.00 -12.83 15.40
C LEU A 120 32.48 -12.94 15.03
N ALA A 121 32.91 -12.36 13.91
CA ALA A 121 34.31 -12.40 13.49
C ALA A 121 35.27 -11.83 14.55
N LYS A 122 34.86 -10.77 15.27
CA LYS A 122 35.66 -10.19 16.36
C LYS A 122 35.81 -11.12 17.57
N LEU A 123 34.85 -12.01 17.81
CA LEU A 123 34.89 -12.96 18.93
C LEU A 123 35.86 -14.13 18.68
N TYR A 124 36.02 -14.54 17.42
CA TYR A 124 36.93 -15.62 17.02
C TYR A 124 38.34 -15.14 16.67
N SER A 125 38.57 -13.82 16.62
CA SER A 125 39.88 -13.21 16.36
C SER A 125 40.62 -12.80 17.64
N SER A 126 40.23 -13.34 18.80
CA SER A 126 40.89 -13.18 20.11
C SER A 126 41.49 -14.52 20.52
#